data_AF-A0A960MK84-F1
#
_entry.id   AF-A0A960MK84-F1
#
_cell.length_a   1.000
_cell.length_b   1.000
_cell.length_c   1.000
_cell.angle_alpha   90.00
_cell.angle_beta   90.00
_cell.angle_gamma   90.00
#
_symmetry.space_group_name_H-M   'P 1'
#
loop_
_entity.id
_entity.type
_entity.pdbx_description
1 polymer ?
#
loop_
_entity_poly.entity_id
_entity_poly.type
_entity_poly.pdbx_seq_one_letter_code
_entity_poly.pdbx_strand_id
1 'polypeptide(L)'
;MQKALQKAKHSIHLSTYALTDSSILCLLKKKAQRGVDIHLYYHQQTTPTLHQLEAPHFTFHPIQEKGLMHEKIWIIDESLVFLGSANLTYSSLKMHDNSVLGFYSPPLAEVLLRSRPEDFSIAIGGQKLRYFSLPSHKALLHLLETLDQAKKCVVLSLFTFTHPRIVEKLITLHQRGIQIILNIDSHTAHGASQKALTPLAEAGIQATLSKGPQLFHHKWALIDNTTLILGSANWTQAAFSKNRDFIIFLN
;
A
#
# COMPACT_ATOMS: atom_id res chain seq x y z
N MET A 1 -12.37 -0.84 8.93
CA MET A 1 -12.79 -1.14 7.54
C MET A 1 -14.18 -1.80 7.44
N GLN A 2 -14.42 -3.02 7.94
CA GLN A 2 -15.72 -3.71 7.76
C GLN A 2 -16.93 -2.87 8.22
N LYS A 3 -16.80 -2.15 9.34
CA LYS A 3 -17.82 -1.18 9.81
C LYS A 3 -18.09 -0.05 8.81
N ALA A 4 -17.08 0.40 8.05
CA ALA A 4 -17.25 1.43 7.02
C ALA A 4 -18.01 0.87 5.81
N LEU A 5 -17.64 -0.32 5.32
CA LEU A 5 -18.39 -1.01 4.26
C LEU A 5 -19.84 -1.28 4.66
N GLN A 6 -20.08 -1.64 5.93
CA GLN A 6 -21.43 -1.81 6.47
C GLN A 6 -22.25 -0.52 6.52
N LYS A 7 -21.59 0.64 6.62
CA LYS A 7 -22.25 1.95 6.66
C LYS A 7 -22.44 2.59 5.29
N ALA A 8 -21.80 2.07 4.24
CA ALA A 8 -21.92 2.57 2.86
C ALA A 8 -23.38 2.70 2.41
N LYS A 9 -23.72 3.81 1.77
CA LYS A 9 -25.10 4.13 1.37
C LYS A 9 -25.30 4.27 -0.14
N HIS A 10 -24.26 4.66 -0.87
CA HIS A 10 -24.34 5.04 -2.27
C HIS A 10 -23.40 4.21 -3.13
N SER A 11 -22.11 4.18 -2.77
CA SER A 11 -21.10 3.52 -3.61
C SER A 11 -19.95 2.90 -2.82
N ILE A 12 -19.39 1.82 -3.37
CA ILE A 12 -18.19 1.15 -2.88
C ILE A 12 -17.29 0.86 -4.09
N HIS A 13 -16.12 1.50 -4.15
CA HIS A 13 -15.09 1.22 -5.15
C HIS A 13 -13.90 0.52 -4.48
N LEU A 14 -13.56 -0.69 -4.92
CA LEU A 14 -12.43 -1.45 -4.40
C LEU A 14 -11.42 -1.70 -5.52
N SER A 15 -10.25 -1.07 -5.43
CA SER A 15 -9.03 -1.47 -6.15
C SER A 15 -8.29 -2.46 -5.26
N THR A 16 -8.19 -3.73 -5.66
CA THR A 16 -7.58 -4.76 -4.81
C THR A 16 -6.83 -5.83 -5.61
N TYR A 17 -5.66 -6.21 -5.12
CA TYR A 17 -4.90 -7.35 -5.65
C TYR A 17 -5.62 -8.68 -5.39
N ALA A 18 -6.06 -8.93 -4.16
CA ALA A 18 -6.70 -10.17 -3.78
C ALA A 18 -7.96 -9.91 -2.95
N LEU A 19 -9.03 -10.62 -3.27
CA LEU A 19 -10.32 -10.55 -2.59
C LEU A 19 -10.95 -11.96 -2.52
N THR A 20 -10.83 -12.60 -1.37
CA THR A 20 -11.35 -13.96 -1.12
C THR A 20 -12.03 -14.11 0.24
N ASP A 21 -12.02 -13.06 1.07
CA ASP A 21 -12.68 -13.11 2.38
C ASP A 21 -14.20 -13.23 2.21
N SER A 22 -14.77 -14.35 2.65
CA SER A 22 -16.19 -14.67 2.51
C SER A 22 -17.09 -13.68 3.25
N SER A 23 -16.64 -13.11 4.37
CA SER A 23 -17.41 -12.14 5.14
C SER A 23 -17.51 -10.80 4.41
N ILE A 24 -16.43 -10.38 3.74
CA ILE A 24 -16.42 -9.19 2.88
C ILE A 24 -17.27 -9.42 1.63
N LEU A 25 -17.10 -10.56 0.94
CA LEU A 25 -17.90 -10.89 -0.25
C LEU A 25 -19.42 -10.92 0.07
N CYS A 26 -19.80 -11.54 1.19
CA CYS A 26 -21.20 -11.57 1.67
C CYS A 26 -21.72 -10.16 2.00
N LEU A 27 -20.89 -9.32 2.61
CA LEU A 27 -21.25 -7.93 2.92
C LEU A 27 -21.47 -7.11 1.65
N LEU A 28 -20.58 -7.22 0.65
CA LEU A 28 -20.72 -6.54 -0.63
C LEU A 28 -22.01 -7.00 -1.33
N LYS A 29 -22.29 -8.30 -1.37
CA LYS A 29 -23.54 -8.83 -1.95
C LYS A 29 -24.78 -8.23 -1.28
N LYS A 30 -24.80 -8.16 0.06
CA LYS A 30 -25.90 -7.54 0.82
C LYS A 30 -26.04 -6.04 0.54
N LYS A 31 -24.94 -5.35 0.24
CA LYS A 31 -24.95 -3.91 -0.09
C LYS A 31 -25.50 -3.67 -1.49
N ALA A 32 -25.05 -4.44 -2.47
CA ALA A 32 -25.57 -4.40 -3.84
C ALA A 32 -27.09 -4.69 -3.88
N GLN A 33 -27.56 -5.70 -3.12
CA GLN A 33 -29.00 -6.00 -2.98
C GLN A 33 -29.83 -4.87 -2.37
N ARG A 34 -29.19 -3.90 -1.70
CA ARG A 34 -29.83 -2.71 -1.12
C ARG A 34 -29.68 -1.48 -2.02
N GLY A 35 -29.19 -1.65 -3.25
CA GLY A 35 -29.02 -0.57 -4.22
C GLY A 35 -27.73 0.24 -4.07
N VAL A 36 -26.73 -0.25 -3.32
CA VAL A 36 -25.40 0.38 -3.27
C VAL A 36 -24.59 -0.07 -4.48
N ASP A 37 -24.08 0.87 -5.26
CA ASP A 37 -23.25 0.58 -6.44
C ASP A 37 -21.87 0.10 -6.03
N ILE A 38 -21.43 -1.04 -6.56
CA ILE A 38 -20.16 -1.68 -6.21
C ILE A 38 -19.29 -1.81 -7.45
N HIS A 39 -18.15 -1.13 -7.45
CA HIS A 39 -17.14 -1.21 -8.50
C HIS A 39 -15.91 -1.97 -8.00
N LEU A 40 -15.59 -3.08 -8.66
CA LEU A 40 -14.44 -3.93 -8.28
C LEU A 40 -13.39 -3.88 -9.38
N TYR A 41 -12.23 -3.29 -9.06
CA TYR A 41 -11.03 -3.29 -9.90
C TYR A 41 -10.06 -4.31 -9.32
N TYR A 42 -9.77 -5.37 -10.06
CA TYR A 42 -9.08 -6.53 -9.47
C TYR A 42 -8.11 -7.23 -10.42
N HIS A 43 -7.08 -7.82 -9.82
CA HIS A 43 -6.17 -8.72 -10.53
C HIS A 43 -6.86 -10.08 -10.71
N GLN A 44 -7.11 -10.47 -11.96
CA GLN A 44 -7.97 -11.62 -12.27
C GLN A 44 -7.45 -12.94 -11.68
N GLN A 45 -6.14 -13.17 -11.70
CA GLN A 45 -5.50 -14.42 -11.27
C GLN A 45 -5.62 -14.68 -9.76
N THR A 46 -5.70 -13.62 -8.96
CA THR A 46 -5.74 -13.68 -7.49
C THR A 46 -7.14 -13.45 -6.92
N THR A 47 -8.14 -13.37 -7.81
CA THR A 47 -9.53 -13.18 -7.42
C THR A 47 -10.47 -14.11 -8.18
N PRO A 48 -10.24 -15.44 -8.12
CA PRO A 48 -10.89 -16.39 -9.02
C PRO A 48 -12.39 -16.50 -8.77
N THR A 49 -12.91 -16.20 -7.58
CA THR A 49 -14.33 -16.44 -7.21
C THR A 49 -15.26 -15.27 -7.49
N LEU A 50 -14.77 -14.12 -7.97
CA LEU A 50 -15.62 -12.94 -8.21
C LEU A 50 -16.69 -13.16 -9.27
N HIS A 51 -16.44 -14.03 -10.26
CA HIS A 51 -17.44 -14.37 -11.28
C HIS A 51 -18.73 -14.98 -10.70
N GLN A 52 -18.69 -15.47 -9.45
CA GLN A 52 -19.86 -16.06 -8.77
C GLN A 52 -20.72 -14.99 -8.09
N LEU A 53 -20.26 -13.75 -8.00
CA LEU A 53 -21.01 -12.62 -7.47
C LEU A 53 -21.82 -11.95 -8.58
N GLU A 54 -22.74 -12.68 -9.21
CA GLU A 54 -23.71 -12.05 -10.11
C GLU A 54 -24.85 -11.44 -9.28
N ALA A 55 -24.90 -10.11 -9.23
CA ALA A 55 -26.00 -9.36 -8.63
C ALA A 55 -26.12 -7.98 -9.30
N PRO A 56 -27.34 -7.40 -9.37
CA PRO A 56 -27.52 -6.02 -9.80
C PRO A 56 -26.66 -5.10 -8.91
N HIS A 57 -26.21 -3.97 -9.48
CA HIS A 57 -25.31 -2.99 -8.85
C HIS A 57 -23.82 -3.39 -8.72
N PHE A 58 -23.40 -4.56 -9.20
CA PHE A 58 -21.96 -4.82 -9.37
C PHE A 58 -21.47 -4.41 -10.75
N THR A 59 -20.35 -3.70 -10.79
CA THR A 59 -19.54 -3.45 -11.98
C THR A 59 -18.14 -4.02 -11.77
N PHE A 60 -17.74 -4.95 -12.64
CA PHE A 60 -16.46 -5.65 -12.57
C PHE A 60 -15.47 -5.07 -13.58
N HIS A 61 -14.27 -4.75 -13.11
CA HIS A 61 -13.16 -4.20 -13.89
C HIS A 61 -11.93 -5.11 -13.73
N PRO A 62 -11.87 -6.25 -14.44
CA PRO A 62 -10.69 -7.09 -14.42
C PRO A 62 -9.50 -6.34 -15.02
N ILE A 63 -8.39 -6.29 -14.29
CA ILE A 63 -7.16 -5.66 -14.74
C ILE A 63 -6.18 -6.74 -15.16
N GLN A 64 -5.77 -6.68 -16.43
CA GLN A 64 -4.72 -7.51 -17.01
C GLN A 64 -3.56 -6.61 -17.42
N GLU A 65 -2.45 -6.71 -16.69
CA GLU A 65 -1.23 -5.96 -16.94
C GLU A 65 -0.03 -6.91 -16.97
N LYS A 66 1.09 -6.47 -17.58
CA LYS A 66 2.34 -7.25 -17.56
C LYS A 66 2.91 -7.40 -16.14
N GLY A 67 2.61 -6.44 -15.26
CA GLY A 67 2.90 -6.44 -13.82
C GLY A 67 1.74 -6.91 -12.97
N LEU A 68 1.95 -6.93 -11.65
CA LEU A 68 0.85 -7.15 -10.71
C LEU A 68 0.02 -5.88 -10.58
N MET A 69 -1.31 -5.99 -10.63
CA MET A 69 -2.20 -4.96 -10.09
C MET A 69 -2.20 -5.10 -8.56
N HIS A 70 -1.32 -4.35 -7.90
CA HIS A 70 -1.02 -4.54 -6.47
C HIS A 70 -1.54 -3.41 -5.58
N GLU A 71 -2.39 -2.53 -6.11
CA GLU A 71 -3.13 -1.51 -5.33
C GLU A 71 -4.07 -2.15 -4.29
N LYS A 72 -4.22 -1.48 -3.14
CA LYS A 72 -5.32 -1.69 -2.19
C LYS A 72 -5.90 -0.33 -1.80
N ILE A 73 -6.81 0.15 -2.65
CA ILE A 73 -7.47 1.45 -2.53
C ILE A 73 -8.97 1.19 -2.40
N TRP A 74 -9.57 1.65 -1.31
CA TRP A 74 -11.01 1.50 -1.09
C TRP A 74 -11.65 2.86 -0.91
N ILE A 75 -12.69 3.15 -1.69
CA ILE A 75 -13.41 4.42 -1.65
C ILE A 75 -14.88 4.12 -1.40
N ILE A 76 -15.43 4.70 -0.34
CA ILE A 76 -16.80 4.47 0.11
C ILE A 76 -17.54 5.80 0.09
N ASP A 77 -18.71 5.81 -0.54
CA ASP A 77 -19.61 6.96 -0.69
C ASP A 77 -18.85 8.22 -1.13
N GLU A 78 -17.92 8.06 -2.08
CA GLU A 78 -17.10 9.12 -2.70
C GLU A 78 -16.43 10.08 -1.69
N SER A 79 -16.15 9.62 -0.47
CA SER A 79 -15.66 10.50 0.60
C SER A 79 -14.73 9.81 1.59
N LEU A 80 -14.97 8.54 1.91
CA LEU A 80 -14.11 7.79 2.81
C LEU A 80 -13.14 6.93 2.01
N VAL A 81 -11.85 7.26 2.09
CA VAL A 81 -10.76 6.63 1.33
C VAL A 81 -9.87 5.83 2.26
N PHE A 82 -9.62 4.56 1.95
CA PHE A 82 -8.61 3.74 2.61
C PHE A 82 -7.47 3.43 1.65
N LEU A 83 -6.24 3.64 2.13
CA LEU A 83 -5.00 3.39 1.41
C LEU A 83 -4.08 2.54 2.27
N GLY A 84 -3.51 1.46 1.73
CA GLY A 84 -2.46 0.74 2.45
C GLY A 84 -2.04 -0.60 1.84
N SER A 85 -1.64 -1.51 2.72
CA SER A 85 -1.05 -2.79 2.35
C SER A 85 -1.99 -4.00 2.45
N ALA A 86 -3.18 -3.85 3.05
CA ALA A 86 -4.06 -4.97 3.36
C ALA A 86 -4.81 -5.53 2.14
N ASN A 87 -4.62 -6.81 1.84
CA ASN A 87 -5.45 -7.55 0.90
C ASN A 87 -6.79 -7.92 1.55
N LEU A 88 -7.82 -8.14 0.75
CA LEU A 88 -9.15 -8.56 1.23
C LEU A 88 -9.27 -10.09 1.32
N THR A 89 -8.30 -10.73 1.97
CA THR A 89 -8.30 -12.16 2.27
C THR A 89 -8.42 -12.38 3.79
N TYR A 90 -8.93 -13.55 4.20
CA TYR A 90 -9.09 -13.87 5.62
C TYR A 90 -7.76 -13.74 6.39
N SER A 91 -6.69 -14.35 5.87
CA SER A 91 -5.37 -14.30 6.50
C SER A 91 -4.84 -12.87 6.59
N SER A 92 -4.99 -12.07 5.53
CA SER A 92 -4.54 -10.67 5.54
C SER A 92 -5.32 -9.84 6.56
N LEU A 93 -6.64 -10.01 6.66
CA LEU A 93 -7.48 -9.20 7.55
C LEU A 93 -7.47 -9.64 9.02
N LYS A 94 -7.13 -10.91 9.31
CA LYS A 94 -7.23 -11.49 10.66
C LYS A 94 -5.90 -11.88 11.28
N MET A 95 -4.88 -12.15 10.47
CA MET A 95 -3.62 -12.71 10.96
C MET A 95 -2.40 -11.83 10.64
N HIS A 96 -2.35 -11.21 9.46
CA HIS A 96 -1.16 -10.47 9.03
C HIS A 96 -1.15 -9.04 9.60
N ASP A 97 0.06 -8.54 9.86
CA ASP A 97 0.27 -7.17 10.29
C ASP A 97 0.24 -6.26 9.05
N ASN A 98 -0.78 -5.42 8.93
CA ASN A 98 -0.92 -4.51 7.80
C ASN A 98 -0.94 -3.06 8.27
N SER A 99 -0.63 -2.13 7.36
CA SER A 99 -0.84 -0.70 7.56
C SER A 99 -1.93 -0.24 6.61
N VAL A 100 -2.96 0.42 7.14
CA VAL A 100 -4.02 1.06 6.37
C VAL A 100 -4.34 2.40 7.01
N LEU A 101 -4.34 3.46 6.21
CA LEU A 101 -4.83 4.78 6.60
C LEU A 101 -6.22 5.00 6.02
N GLY A 102 -7.09 5.62 6.83
CA GLY A 102 -8.43 6.05 6.43
C GLY A 102 -8.51 7.56 6.44
N PHE A 103 -9.00 8.15 5.35
CA PHE A 103 -9.20 9.58 5.17
C PHE A 103 -10.66 9.86 4.88
N TYR A 104 -11.24 10.85 5.56
CA TYR A 104 -12.47 11.46 5.10
C TYR A 104 -12.10 12.68 4.24
N SER A 105 -12.15 12.53 2.92
CA SER A 105 -11.78 13.55 1.96
C SER A 105 -12.47 13.29 0.61
N PRO A 106 -13.62 13.92 0.35
CA PRO A 106 -14.25 13.90 -0.97
C PRO A 106 -13.32 14.30 -2.13
N PRO A 107 -12.47 15.34 -2.00
CA PRO A 107 -11.58 15.68 -3.12
C PRO A 107 -10.49 14.62 -3.37
N LEU A 108 -10.02 13.90 -2.33
CA LEU A 108 -9.12 12.75 -2.55
C LEU A 108 -9.84 11.62 -3.28
N ALA A 109 -11.08 11.32 -2.87
CA ALA A 109 -11.90 10.31 -3.52
C ALA A 109 -12.15 10.64 -4.99
N GLU A 110 -12.50 11.90 -5.30
CA GLU A 110 -12.74 12.37 -6.65
C GLU A 110 -11.53 12.18 -7.56
N VAL A 111 -10.35 12.63 -7.13
CA VAL A 111 -9.11 12.50 -7.93
C VAL A 111 -8.75 11.03 -8.17
N LEU A 112 -8.92 10.17 -7.17
CA LEU A 112 -8.63 8.73 -7.27
C LEU A 112 -9.67 7.94 -8.08
N LEU A 113 -10.90 8.45 -8.22
CA LEU A 113 -11.94 7.80 -9.04
C LEU A 113 -11.92 8.26 -10.49
N ARG A 114 -11.71 9.56 -10.74
CA ARG A 114 -11.98 10.17 -12.05
C ARG A 114 -10.72 10.42 -12.87
N SER A 115 -9.70 11.03 -12.27
CA SER A 115 -8.52 11.50 -13.01
C SER A 115 -7.31 10.58 -12.92
N ARG A 116 -7.06 9.96 -11.75
CA ARG A 116 -5.87 9.16 -11.41
C ARG A 116 -4.58 9.64 -12.11
N PRO A 117 -4.14 10.90 -11.90
CA PRO A 117 -2.90 11.37 -12.49
C PRO A 117 -1.70 10.57 -11.94
N GLU A 118 -0.55 10.68 -12.60
CA GLU A 118 0.69 10.05 -12.15
C GLU A 118 1.04 10.49 -10.71
N ASP A 119 0.93 11.79 -10.41
CA ASP A 119 1.09 12.33 -9.06
C ASP A 119 0.19 13.55 -8.80
N PHE A 120 -0.11 13.78 -7.53
CA PHE A 120 -0.84 14.97 -7.08
C PHE A 120 -0.55 15.28 -5.61
N SER A 121 -0.95 16.47 -5.16
CA SER A 121 -0.89 16.88 -3.75
C SER A 121 -2.24 17.42 -3.28
N ILE A 122 -2.63 17.10 -2.06
CA ILE A 122 -3.86 17.58 -1.42
C ILE A 122 -3.62 17.79 0.08
N ALA A 123 -4.28 18.80 0.65
CA ALA A 123 -4.29 19.00 2.10
C ALA A 123 -5.45 18.23 2.75
N ILE A 124 -5.16 17.45 3.79
CA ILE A 124 -6.17 16.71 4.57
C ILE A 124 -5.87 16.92 6.05
N GLY A 125 -6.80 17.53 6.78
CA GLY A 125 -6.64 17.78 8.22
C GLY A 125 -5.40 18.61 8.57
N GLY A 126 -5.03 19.56 7.71
CA GLY A 126 -3.83 20.41 7.90
C GLY A 126 -2.50 19.77 7.47
N GLN A 127 -2.48 18.48 7.13
CA GLN A 127 -1.30 17.79 6.59
C GLN A 127 -1.32 17.76 5.07
N LYS A 128 -0.13 17.83 4.45
CA LYS A 128 0.00 17.69 3.00
C LYS A 128 0.20 16.22 2.65
N LEU A 129 -0.77 15.65 1.94
CA LEU A 129 -0.66 14.35 1.30
C LEU A 129 -0.14 14.54 -0.12
N ARG A 130 1.01 13.95 -0.44
CA ARG A 130 1.48 13.77 -1.81
C ARG A 130 1.32 12.32 -2.23
N TYR A 131 0.68 12.09 -3.37
CA TYR A 131 0.40 10.76 -3.91
C TYR A 131 1.17 10.54 -5.21
N PHE A 132 1.65 9.32 -5.42
CA PHE A 132 2.17 8.83 -6.69
C PHE A 132 1.57 7.48 -7.05
N SER A 133 1.09 7.37 -8.29
CA SER A 133 0.83 6.09 -8.96
C SER A 133 2.17 5.47 -9.37
N LEU A 134 2.25 4.15 -9.30
CA LEU A 134 3.40 3.37 -9.73
C LEU A 134 3.02 2.44 -10.89
N PRO A 135 3.97 2.09 -11.78
CA PRO A 135 5.40 2.42 -11.72
C PRO A 135 5.69 3.88 -12.10
N SER A 136 6.62 4.52 -11.39
CA SER A 136 7.04 5.90 -11.68
C SER A 136 8.49 6.15 -11.26
N HIS A 137 9.30 6.63 -12.20
CA HIS A 137 10.66 7.10 -11.91
C HIS A 137 10.65 8.35 -11.03
N LYS A 138 9.68 9.26 -11.27
CA LYS A 138 9.48 10.49 -10.48
C LYS A 138 9.19 10.16 -9.01
N ALA A 139 8.37 9.14 -8.75
CA ALA A 139 8.09 8.66 -7.41
C ALA A 139 9.35 8.13 -6.69
N LEU A 140 10.20 7.37 -7.40
CA LEU A 140 11.46 6.89 -6.85
C LEU A 140 12.41 8.05 -6.50
N LEU A 141 12.56 9.03 -7.40
CA LEU A 141 13.40 10.20 -7.12
C LEU A 141 12.87 10.97 -5.91
N HIS A 142 11.56 11.20 -5.84
CA HIS A 142 10.94 11.89 -4.71
C HIS A 142 11.13 11.13 -3.38
N LEU A 143 11.06 9.79 -3.40
CA LEU A 143 11.36 8.97 -2.23
C LEU A 143 12.80 9.16 -1.75
N LEU A 144 13.77 9.13 -2.67
CA LEU A 144 15.19 9.31 -2.34
C LEU A 144 15.47 10.73 -1.81
N GLU A 145 14.87 11.75 -2.42
CA GLU A 145 14.94 13.14 -1.97
C GLU A 145 14.33 13.33 -0.57
N THR A 146 13.20 12.68 -0.31
CA THR A 146 12.54 12.74 1.01
C THR A 146 13.41 12.08 2.08
N LEU A 147 14.02 10.93 1.78
CA LEU A 147 14.97 10.27 2.67
C LEU A 147 16.21 11.15 2.95
N ASP A 148 16.70 11.89 1.95
CA ASP A 148 17.85 12.78 2.11
C ASP A 148 17.64 13.92 3.12
N GLN A 149 16.38 14.29 3.38
CA GLN A 149 16.00 15.32 4.34
C GLN A 149 16.10 14.86 5.79
N ALA A 150 16.31 13.56 6.06
CA ALA A 150 16.45 13.02 7.40
C ALA A 150 17.62 13.68 8.17
N LYS A 151 17.34 14.05 9.42
CA LYS A 151 18.29 14.72 10.33
C LYS A 151 18.63 13.89 11.55
N LYS A 152 17.77 12.97 11.98
CA LYS A 152 17.96 12.18 13.20
C LYS A 152 17.74 10.70 12.98
N CYS A 153 16.58 10.31 12.45
CA CYS A 153 16.18 8.91 12.39
C CYS A 153 15.28 8.60 11.19
N VAL A 154 15.50 7.44 10.59
CA VAL A 154 14.59 6.81 9.63
C VAL A 154 14.20 5.44 10.16
N VAL A 155 12.91 5.27 10.44
CA VAL A 155 12.33 3.96 10.80
C VAL A 155 11.66 3.39 9.57
N LEU A 156 11.95 2.14 9.22
CA LEU A 156 11.36 1.43 8.11
C LEU A 156 10.73 0.13 8.61
N SER A 157 9.53 -0.18 8.10
CA SER A 157 8.88 -1.47 8.31
C SER A 157 8.36 -1.98 6.96
N LEU A 158 9.05 -2.99 6.43
CA LEU A 158 8.89 -3.44 5.06
C LEU A 158 8.62 -4.94 4.99
N PHE A 159 7.72 -5.35 4.09
CA PHE A 159 7.48 -6.76 3.81
C PHE A 159 8.56 -7.30 2.89
N THR A 160 8.76 -6.73 1.70
CA THR A 160 9.86 -7.09 0.79
C THR A 160 10.68 -5.87 0.42
N PHE A 161 12.00 -5.96 0.52
CA PHE A 161 12.92 -4.86 0.27
C PHE A 161 14.08 -5.31 -0.62
N THR A 162 14.18 -4.75 -1.82
CA THR A 162 15.19 -5.18 -2.82
C THR A 162 15.76 -4.06 -3.69
N HIS A 163 15.30 -2.82 -3.52
CA HIS A 163 15.65 -1.73 -4.43
C HIS A 163 17.07 -1.19 -4.16
N PRO A 164 18.04 -1.33 -5.09
CA PRO A 164 19.45 -1.02 -4.83
C PRO A 164 19.69 0.46 -4.50
N ARG A 165 19.08 1.40 -5.24
CA ARG A 165 19.23 2.84 -4.94
C ARG A 165 18.71 3.25 -3.56
N ILE A 166 17.72 2.54 -3.02
CA ILE A 166 17.19 2.82 -1.68
C ILE A 166 18.15 2.25 -0.64
N VAL A 167 18.73 1.07 -0.88
CA VAL A 167 19.79 0.49 -0.05
C VAL A 167 20.98 1.45 0.06
N GLU A 168 21.51 1.91 -1.07
CA GLU A 168 22.62 2.89 -1.12
C GLU A 168 22.28 4.18 -0.36
N LYS A 169 21.02 4.65 -0.48
CA LYS A 169 20.55 5.83 0.25
C LYS A 169 20.58 5.62 1.76
N LEU A 170 20.09 4.48 2.26
CA LEU A 170 20.10 4.17 3.69
C LEU A 170 21.53 4.05 4.24
N ILE A 171 22.45 3.44 3.49
CA ILE A 171 23.87 3.37 3.85
C ILE A 171 24.47 4.77 3.94
N THR A 172 24.23 5.62 2.94
CA THR A 172 24.71 7.01 2.92
C THR A 172 24.19 7.81 4.13
N LEU A 173 22.91 7.65 4.48
CA LEU A 173 22.33 8.29 5.66
C LEU A 173 22.96 7.78 6.95
N HIS A 174 23.18 6.47 7.07
CA HIS A 174 23.84 5.89 8.23
C HIS A 174 25.27 6.42 8.42
N GLN A 175 26.05 6.52 7.34
CA GLN A 175 27.40 7.10 7.35
C GLN A 175 27.40 8.58 7.75
N ARG A 176 26.31 9.32 7.49
CA ARG A 176 26.09 10.68 7.99
C ARG A 176 25.70 10.75 9.47
N GLY A 177 25.60 9.63 10.17
CA GLY A 177 25.19 9.54 11.57
C GLY A 177 23.67 9.53 11.79
N ILE A 178 22.86 9.36 10.73
CA ILE A 178 21.42 9.20 10.87
C ILE A 178 21.11 7.79 11.37
N GLN A 179 20.27 7.67 12.40
CA GLN A 179 19.87 6.38 12.93
C GLN A 179 18.92 5.69 11.94
N ILE A 180 19.28 4.49 11.48
CA ILE A 180 18.41 3.67 10.63
C ILE A 180 17.87 2.50 11.46
N ILE A 181 16.54 2.43 11.59
CA ILE A 181 15.86 1.31 12.24
C ILE A 181 15.08 0.55 11.16
N LEU A 182 15.56 -0.64 10.80
CA LEU A 182 14.94 -1.45 9.75
C LEU A 182 14.24 -2.67 10.37
N ASN A 183 12.93 -2.76 10.18
CA ASN A 183 12.12 -3.92 10.50
C ASN A 183 11.66 -4.60 9.21
N ILE A 184 11.81 -5.92 9.14
CA ILE A 184 11.48 -6.67 7.93
C ILE A 184 10.84 -8.02 8.25
N ASP A 185 9.99 -8.48 7.34
CA ASP A 185 9.41 -9.81 7.43
C ASP A 185 10.49 -10.91 7.39
N SER A 186 10.44 -11.84 8.35
CA SER A 186 11.45 -12.90 8.48
C SER A 186 11.51 -13.82 7.26
N HIS A 187 10.38 -14.12 6.61
CA HIS A 187 10.38 -15.00 5.45
C HIS A 187 11.08 -14.33 4.27
N THR A 188 10.79 -13.05 4.00
CA THR A 188 11.43 -12.35 2.87
C THR A 188 12.89 -12.02 3.18
N ALA A 189 13.26 -11.81 4.44
CA ALA A 189 14.64 -11.56 4.86
C ALA A 189 15.58 -12.72 4.51
N HIS A 190 15.11 -13.96 4.66
CA HIS A 190 15.85 -15.17 4.26
C HIS A 190 15.65 -15.55 2.79
N GLY A 191 14.94 -14.72 2.02
CA GLY A 191 14.65 -14.96 0.61
C GLY A 191 14.89 -13.70 -0.23
N ALA A 192 13.81 -13.17 -0.82
CA ALA A 192 13.89 -12.09 -1.80
C ALA A 192 14.67 -10.85 -1.31
N SER A 193 14.57 -10.51 -0.02
CA SER A 193 15.18 -9.32 0.56
C SER A 193 16.64 -9.49 0.95
N GLN A 194 17.17 -10.72 0.96
CA GLN A 194 18.54 -11.02 1.41
C GLN A 194 19.58 -10.15 0.69
N LYS A 195 19.43 -9.97 -0.62
CA LYS A 195 20.33 -9.14 -1.45
C LYS A 195 20.37 -7.65 -1.07
N ALA A 196 19.33 -7.13 -0.43
CA ALA A 196 19.33 -5.77 0.11
C ALA A 196 19.87 -5.74 1.54
N LEU A 197 19.62 -6.79 2.32
CA LEU A 197 20.04 -6.87 3.72
C LEU A 197 21.54 -7.09 3.89
N THR A 198 22.19 -7.87 3.00
CA THR A 198 23.64 -8.11 3.07
C THR A 198 24.47 -6.81 3.08
N PRO A 199 24.37 -5.92 2.08
CA PRO A 199 25.15 -4.68 2.09
C PRO A 199 24.77 -3.71 3.23
N LEU A 200 23.52 -3.75 3.72
CA LEU A 200 23.11 -2.97 4.90
C LEU A 200 23.82 -3.47 6.17
N ALA A 201 23.86 -4.79 6.36
CA ALA A 201 24.52 -5.42 7.49
C ALA A 201 26.04 -5.16 7.46
N GLU A 202 26.67 -5.25 6.29
CA GLU A 202 28.08 -4.90 6.07
C GLU A 202 28.37 -3.43 6.41
N ALA A 203 27.40 -2.53 6.16
CA ALA A 203 27.48 -1.12 6.54
C ALA A 203 27.12 -0.84 8.01
N GLY A 204 26.80 -1.86 8.82
CA GLY A 204 26.44 -1.70 10.24
C GLY A 204 24.94 -1.53 10.53
N ILE A 205 24.07 -1.58 9.52
CA ILE A 205 22.62 -1.47 9.65
C ILE A 205 22.00 -2.87 9.79
N GLN A 206 21.75 -3.29 11.01
CA GLN A 206 21.12 -4.59 11.29
C GLN A 206 19.59 -4.50 11.21
N ALA A 207 18.98 -5.44 10.49
CA ALA A 207 17.53 -5.54 10.41
C ALA A 207 16.95 -6.35 11.57
N THR A 208 15.87 -5.84 12.17
CA THR A 208 15.04 -6.61 13.11
C THR A 208 14.03 -7.42 12.32
N LEU A 209 14.01 -8.74 12.53
CA LEU A 209 13.10 -9.64 11.83
C LEU A 209 11.79 -9.82 12.61
N SER A 210 10.68 -9.90 11.88
CA SER A 210 9.39 -10.29 12.45
C SER A 210 9.44 -11.68 13.09
N LYS A 211 8.56 -11.93 14.06
CA LYS A 211 8.44 -13.21 14.77
C LYS A 211 7.06 -13.81 14.55
N GLY A 212 7.00 -15.14 14.56
CA GLY A 212 5.74 -15.87 14.45
C GLY A 212 5.32 -16.17 13.01
N PRO A 213 4.18 -16.87 12.84
CA PRO A 213 3.71 -17.33 11.54
C PRO A 213 2.99 -16.25 10.73
N GLN A 214 2.66 -15.10 11.33
CA GLN A 214 2.04 -13.99 10.60
C GLN A 214 3.03 -13.30 9.66
N LEU A 215 2.52 -12.84 8.50
CA LEU A 215 3.28 -11.97 7.63
C LEU A 215 3.34 -10.56 8.22
N PHE A 216 4.54 -10.01 8.31
CA PHE A 216 4.80 -8.61 8.64
C PHE A 216 4.61 -7.76 7.38
N HIS A 217 3.36 -7.56 7.00
CA HIS A 217 2.95 -7.04 5.68
C HIS A 217 2.97 -5.50 5.58
N HIS A 218 3.83 -4.85 6.38
CA HIS A 218 4.07 -3.41 6.38
C HIS A 218 4.85 -2.94 5.17
N LYS A 219 4.63 -1.68 4.78
CA LYS A 219 5.24 -1.01 3.62
C LYS A 219 5.35 0.49 3.89
N TRP A 220 5.97 0.84 5.02
CA TRP A 220 6.03 2.23 5.47
C TRP A 220 7.41 2.61 6.00
N ALA A 221 7.68 3.91 5.96
CA ALA A 221 8.82 4.53 6.63
C ALA A 221 8.38 5.82 7.34
N LEU A 222 9.02 6.12 8.47
CA LEU A 222 8.82 7.33 9.26
C LEU A 222 10.16 8.04 9.41
N ILE A 223 10.25 9.28 8.95
CA ILE A 223 11.47 10.10 9.01
C ILE A 223 11.26 11.17 10.08
N ASP A 224 12.19 11.24 11.02
CA ASP A 224 12.26 12.24 12.11
C ASP A 224 10.96 12.44 12.91
N ASN A 225 10.06 11.45 12.91
CA ASN A 225 8.71 11.50 13.47
C ASN A 225 7.78 12.55 12.86
N THR A 226 8.09 13.09 11.68
CA THR A 226 7.29 14.13 11.01
C THR A 226 6.80 13.71 9.63
N THR A 227 7.53 12.84 8.93
CA THR A 227 7.20 12.45 7.56
C THR A 227 6.89 10.97 7.49
N LEU A 228 5.63 10.64 7.23
CA LEU A 228 5.19 9.26 7.06
C LEU A 228 5.07 8.94 5.55
N ILE A 229 5.74 7.87 5.15
CA ILE A 229 5.70 7.32 3.80
C ILE A 229 5.03 5.96 3.89
N LEU A 230 4.02 5.69 3.07
CA LEU A 230 3.37 4.38 3.02
C LEU A 230 2.68 4.14 1.68
N GLY A 231 2.22 2.92 1.45
CA GLY A 231 1.36 2.62 0.32
C GLY A 231 1.15 1.13 0.13
N SER A 232 0.85 0.73 -1.10
CA SER A 232 0.75 -0.68 -1.47
C SER A 232 2.09 -1.28 -1.92
N ALA A 233 3.07 -0.44 -2.26
CA ALA A 233 4.34 -0.84 -2.83
C ALA A 233 5.28 -1.50 -1.82
N ASN A 234 5.74 -2.71 -2.16
CA ASN A 234 7.01 -3.20 -1.59
C ASN A 234 8.16 -2.36 -2.16
N TRP A 235 9.22 -2.13 -1.38
CA TRP A 235 10.34 -1.28 -1.79
C TRP A 235 11.31 -2.07 -2.67
N THR A 236 10.85 -2.37 -3.88
CA THR A 236 11.50 -3.27 -4.84
C THR A 236 11.63 -2.58 -6.19
N GLN A 237 12.57 -3.02 -7.02
CA GLN A 237 12.70 -2.48 -8.38
C GLN A 237 11.39 -2.64 -9.18
N ALA A 238 10.72 -3.79 -9.05
CA ALA A 238 9.47 -4.07 -9.76
C ALA A 238 8.34 -3.10 -9.37
N ALA A 239 8.26 -2.63 -8.13
CA ALA A 239 7.25 -1.64 -7.73
C ALA A 239 7.42 -0.32 -8.51
N PHE A 240 8.65 0.12 -8.76
CA PHE A 240 8.90 1.39 -9.45
C PHE A 240 9.01 1.26 -10.97
N SER A 241 9.05 0.05 -11.53
CA SER A 241 9.24 -0.17 -12.97
C SER A 241 8.19 -1.05 -13.67
N LYS A 242 7.38 -1.81 -12.92
CA LYS A 242 6.50 -2.85 -13.50
C LYS A 242 5.13 -2.96 -12.84
N ASN A 243 5.06 -3.00 -11.51
CA ASN A 243 3.82 -3.26 -10.81
C ASN A 243 2.98 -2.00 -10.69
N ARG A 244 1.67 -2.17 -10.79
CA ARG A 244 0.72 -1.12 -10.50
C ARG A 244 0.49 -1.06 -9.00
N ASP A 245 1.12 -0.08 -8.38
CA ASP A 245 1.12 0.18 -6.95
C ASP A 245 0.87 1.68 -6.73
N PHE A 246 0.89 2.10 -5.47
CA PHE A 246 1.00 3.51 -5.13
C PHE A 246 1.88 3.73 -3.90
N ILE A 247 2.35 4.96 -3.77
CA ILE A 247 3.06 5.46 -2.58
C ILE A 247 2.56 6.86 -2.24
N ILE A 248 2.38 7.12 -0.95
CA ILE A 248 1.99 8.43 -0.41
C ILE A 248 3.01 8.92 0.60
N PHE A 249 3.10 10.24 0.71
CA PHE A 249 3.93 10.99 1.64
C PHE A 249 3.02 11.94 2.42
N LEU A 250 3.09 11.88 3.76
CA LEU A 250 2.33 12.71 4.68
C LEU A 250 3.31 13.52 5.52
N ASN A 251 3.14 14.85 5.49
CA ASN A 251 3.91 15.84 6.26
C ASN A 251 2.97 16.81 6.96
#